data_AF-A0A9D1CBK3-F1
#
_entry.id   AF-A0A9D1CBK3-F1
#
_cell.length_a   1.000
_cell.length_b   1.000
_cell.length_c   1.000
_cell.angle_alpha   90.00
_cell.angle_beta   90.00
_cell.angle_gamma   90.00
#
_symmetry.space_group_name_H-M   'P 1'
#
loop_
_entity.id
_entity.type
_entity.pdbx_description
1 polymer ?
#
loop_
_entity_poly.entity_id
_entity_poly.type
_entity_poly.pdbx_seq_one_letter_code
_entity_poly.pdbx_strand_id
1 'polypeptide(L)'
;MRHEFSGGFDQFMIASGFLLMFLPINRAWSLDLLFHRLRNLTINYPKTQNVSLLCYSLPVIFCLCFLYADSAIHKLWAEHWRNGLGAWLPSSHPYYISALDLSWLLNNELLQRSIGYIIIIFQFTFPFFIFRRQFQPLLLIVGASLHLGISLSLNIYPFGLIMFFFYALAIPPHWWGILKKKISYKSPLVTVFYQPQNPAQVRQVILLQHFDFFNAIQFKDDLNNHSQNLYTLNKQQEHCYGTQALTIVFYHMRYTLPLSLLLSIPGIGPLIGKKHIANNKNSKPTHHTALPPTVLYDLLHSQYLNQPAKFIYKFSKILCLFVILQLNSTINYAFLYRLNLHENPALTPITNASNIICVLSHTFLGITPHALYLHDHFQGYNRILAIQYLGSDHHYHWLPFINEQGRITAPNWGRVHSMWANRAVTPHIKQKTITQALSKITAFWGTKVGLTLNNAYFRILSKPIRSPSQWQFNLRDENLNGPWQTI
;
A
#
# COMPACT_ATOMS: atom_id res chain seq x y z
N MET A 1 6.89 -18.39 -15.07
CA MET A 1 6.26 -17.18 -15.63
C MET A 1 5.51 -16.30 -14.62
N ARG A 2 4.48 -16.75 -13.87
CA ARG A 2 3.62 -15.81 -13.10
C ARG A 2 4.24 -15.11 -11.87
N HIS A 3 5.34 -15.62 -11.29
CA HIS A 3 5.89 -15.03 -10.05
C HIS A 3 7.17 -14.22 -10.24
N GLU A 4 7.77 -14.13 -11.43
CA GLU A 4 9.14 -13.59 -11.58
C GLU A 4 9.32 -12.13 -11.13
N PHE A 5 8.24 -11.35 -11.15
CA PHE A 5 8.21 -9.96 -10.69
C PHE A 5 7.56 -9.80 -9.30
N SER A 6 7.00 -10.87 -8.72
CA SER A 6 6.24 -10.78 -7.48
C SER A 6 7.17 -10.58 -6.28
N GLY A 7 6.92 -9.54 -5.49
CA GLY A 7 7.59 -9.27 -4.22
C GLY A 7 6.62 -9.23 -3.04
N GLY A 8 7.11 -8.79 -1.87
CA GLY A 8 6.30 -8.64 -0.66
C GLY A 8 5.10 -7.70 -0.82
N PHE A 9 5.22 -6.69 -1.68
CA PHE A 9 4.11 -5.79 -2.00
C PHE A 9 2.93 -6.55 -2.64
N ASP A 10 3.20 -7.40 -3.63
CA ASP A 10 2.14 -8.13 -4.35
C ASP A 10 1.43 -9.12 -3.42
N GLN A 11 2.19 -9.80 -2.55
CA GLN A 11 1.65 -10.72 -1.54
C GLN A 11 0.72 -9.99 -0.56
N PHE A 12 1.16 -8.82 -0.09
CA PHE A 12 0.37 -7.97 0.78
C PHE A 12 -0.91 -7.45 0.10
N MET A 13 -0.84 -7.14 -1.20
CA MET A 13 -2.01 -6.75 -1.99
C MET A 13 -3.00 -7.91 -2.20
N ILE A 14 -2.54 -9.15 -2.33
CA ILE A 14 -3.42 -10.34 -2.38
C ILE A 14 -4.13 -10.50 -1.04
N ALA A 15 -3.41 -10.48 0.08
CA ALA A 15 -3.99 -10.65 1.41
C ALA A 15 -5.01 -9.55 1.75
N SER A 16 -4.65 -8.29 1.49
CA SER A 16 -5.56 -7.16 1.69
C SER A 16 -6.77 -7.21 0.75
N GLY A 17 -6.55 -7.48 -0.54
CA GLY A 17 -7.61 -7.63 -1.53
C GLY A 17 -8.61 -8.74 -1.15
N PHE A 18 -8.10 -9.88 -0.66
CA PHE A 18 -8.93 -10.97 -0.16
C PHE A 18 -9.86 -10.50 0.97
N LEU A 19 -9.32 -9.79 1.96
CA LEU A 19 -10.13 -9.28 3.08
C LEU A 19 -11.16 -8.24 2.64
N LEU A 20 -10.80 -7.37 1.69
CA LEU A 20 -11.70 -6.33 1.17
C LEU A 20 -12.96 -6.91 0.51
N MET A 21 -12.93 -8.15 0.02
CA MET A 21 -14.13 -8.84 -0.49
C MET A 21 -15.20 -9.05 0.59
N PHE A 22 -14.80 -9.12 1.86
CA PHE A 22 -15.70 -9.40 2.97
C PHE A 22 -16.03 -8.13 3.77
N LEU A 23 -15.06 -7.22 3.92
CA LEU A 23 -15.17 -6.08 4.83
C LEU A 23 -16.21 -5.04 4.37
N PRO A 24 -16.98 -4.43 5.30
CA PRO A 24 -17.95 -3.39 5.00
C PRO A 24 -17.26 -2.04 4.72
N ILE A 25 -16.54 -1.94 3.60
CA ILE A 25 -15.82 -0.73 3.17
C ILE A 25 -16.73 0.34 2.54
N ASN A 26 -18.01 0.02 2.35
CA ASN A 26 -18.97 0.86 1.64
C ASN A 26 -19.80 1.80 2.55
N ARG A 27 -19.45 1.95 3.83
CA ARG A 27 -20.34 2.56 4.85
C ARG A 27 -20.37 4.09 4.94
N ALA A 28 -19.36 4.78 4.41
CA ALA A 28 -19.27 6.25 4.56
C ALA A 28 -18.84 6.96 3.28
N TRP A 29 -17.56 6.86 2.90
CA TRP A 29 -16.96 7.64 1.80
C TRP A 29 -16.61 6.78 0.59
N SER A 30 -17.40 5.72 0.34
CA SER A 30 -17.18 4.86 -0.81
C SER A 30 -17.88 5.41 -2.06
N LEU A 31 -17.24 5.20 -3.22
CA LEU A 31 -17.86 5.49 -4.50
C LEU A 31 -19.10 4.62 -4.74
N ASP A 32 -19.14 3.40 -4.21
CA ASP A 32 -20.32 2.53 -4.28
C ASP A 32 -21.54 3.17 -3.58
N LEU A 33 -21.33 3.72 -2.39
CA LEU A 33 -22.38 4.44 -1.67
C LEU A 33 -22.78 5.72 -2.41
N LEU A 34 -21.82 6.45 -2.97
CA LEU A 34 -22.11 7.64 -3.78
C LEU A 34 -22.97 7.29 -4.99
N PHE A 35 -22.57 6.30 -5.79
CA PHE A 35 -23.32 5.86 -6.96
C PHE A 35 -24.71 5.33 -6.60
N HIS A 36 -24.82 4.57 -5.51
CA HIS A 36 -26.10 4.13 -4.99
C HIS A 36 -27.02 5.30 -4.63
N ARG A 37 -26.49 6.29 -3.89
CA ARG A 37 -27.24 7.50 -3.51
C ARG A 37 -27.64 8.33 -4.73
N LEU A 38 -26.75 8.49 -5.71
CA LEU A 38 -27.01 9.23 -6.95
C LEU A 38 -28.07 8.56 -7.83
N ARG A 39 -28.05 7.22 -7.92
CA ARG A 39 -29.03 6.45 -8.69
C ARG A 39 -30.43 6.55 -8.08
N ASN A 40 -30.52 6.52 -6.75
CA ASN A 40 -31.79 6.51 -6.02
C ASN A 40 -32.23 7.91 -5.55
N LEU A 41 -31.39 8.93 -5.75
CA LEU A 41 -31.61 10.31 -5.31
C LEU A 41 -31.91 10.42 -3.81
N THR A 42 -31.13 9.73 -2.98
CA THR A 42 -31.31 9.69 -1.53
C THR A 42 -30.37 10.67 -0.82
N ILE A 43 -30.95 11.76 -0.31
CA ILE A 43 -30.23 12.83 0.40
C ILE A 43 -29.76 12.34 1.78
N ASN A 44 -30.59 11.62 2.51
CA ASN A 44 -30.24 11.15 3.85
C ASN A 44 -29.13 10.10 3.81
N TYR A 45 -28.15 10.22 4.70
CA TYR A 45 -27.14 9.19 4.89
C TYR A 45 -27.77 7.89 5.43
N PRO A 46 -27.21 6.71 5.07
CA PRO A 46 -27.62 5.44 5.66
C PRO A 46 -27.48 5.45 7.18
N LYS A 47 -28.45 4.85 7.88
CA LYS A 47 -28.48 4.75 9.35
C LYS A 47 -27.34 3.90 9.93
N THR A 48 -26.76 3.01 9.14
CA THR A 48 -25.79 2.00 9.58
C THR A 48 -24.36 2.36 9.19
N GLN A 49 -23.84 3.49 9.69
CA GLN A 49 -22.44 3.90 9.46
C GLN A 49 -21.44 3.14 10.35
N ASN A 50 -21.90 2.60 11.47
CA ASN A 50 -21.03 1.88 12.41
C ASN A 50 -20.73 0.47 11.91
N VAL A 51 -19.50 0.02 12.14
CA VAL A 51 -19.01 -1.32 11.82
C VAL A 51 -18.42 -1.97 13.06
N SER A 52 -18.33 -3.30 13.07
CA SER A 52 -17.66 -4.03 14.15
C SER A 52 -16.18 -3.67 14.23
N LEU A 53 -15.63 -3.63 15.45
CA LEU A 53 -14.19 -3.47 15.67
C LEU A 53 -13.36 -4.53 14.92
N LEU A 54 -13.93 -5.73 14.72
CA LEU A 54 -13.29 -6.79 13.94
C LEU A 54 -12.92 -6.34 12.52
N CYS A 55 -13.67 -5.41 11.93
CA CYS A 55 -13.38 -4.91 10.59
C CYS A 55 -12.06 -4.12 10.52
N TYR A 56 -11.59 -3.58 11.65
CA TYR A 56 -10.28 -2.95 11.78
C TYR A 56 -9.21 -3.94 12.23
N SER A 57 -9.54 -4.81 13.20
CA SER A 57 -8.58 -5.74 13.77
C SER A 57 -8.18 -6.87 12.82
N LEU A 58 -9.09 -7.35 11.97
CA LEU A 58 -8.83 -8.46 11.04
C LEU A 58 -7.68 -8.17 10.07
N PRO A 59 -7.68 -7.05 9.32
CA PRO A 59 -6.54 -6.66 8.50
C PRO A 59 -5.23 -6.54 9.29
N VAL A 60 -5.28 -6.01 10.51
CA VAL A 60 -4.08 -5.87 11.36
C VAL A 60 -3.54 -7.24 11.79
N ILE A 61 -4.41 -8.18 12.17
CA ILE A 61 -4.00 -9.54 12.52
C ILE A 61 -3.39 -10.24 11.30
N PHE A 62 -4.14 -10.25 10.19
CA PHE A 62 -3.82 -11.06 9.03
C PHE A 62 -2.66 -10.49 8.21
N CYS A 63 -2.63 -9.17 7.98
CA CYS A 63 -1.61 -8.55 7.14
C CYS A 63 -0.39 -8.07 7.93
N LEU A 64 -0.50 -7.73 9.23
CA LEU A 64 0.63 -7.24 10.02
C LEU A 64 1.11 -8.26 11.05
N CYS A 65 0.23 -8.83 11.88
CA CYS A 65 0.67 -9.70 12.97
C CYS A 65 1.27 -11.01 12.44
N PHE A 66 0.62 -11.66 11.48
CA PHE A 66 1.16 -12.86 10.83
C PHE A 66 2.47 -12.58 10.10
N LEU A 67 2.51 -11.49 9.33
CA LEU A 67 3.71 -11.04 8.62
C LEU A 67 4.89 -10.81 9.57
N TYR A 68 4.67 -10.11 10.69
CA TYR A 68 5.74 -9.81 11.63
C TYR A 68 6.20 -11.01 12.44
N ALA A 69 5.27 -11.85 12.91
CA ALA A 69 5.63 -13.07 13.62
C ALA A 69 6.51 -13.97 12.74
N ASP A 70 6.09 -14.18 11.50
CA ASP A 70 6.82 -14.98 10.52
C ASP A 70 8.18 -14.34 10.14
N SER A 71 8.18 -13.03 9.87
CA SER A 71 9.41 -12.29 9.56
C SER A 71 10.42 -12.33 10.70
N ALA A 72 9.98 -12.24 11.96
CA ALA A 72 10.87 -12.30 13.12
C ALA A 72 11.56 -13.67 13.22
N ILE A 73 10.80 -14.76 13.09
CA ILE A 73 11.33 -16.12 13.11
C ILE A 73 12.38 -16.32 12.01
N HIS A 74 12.07 -15.88 10.80
CA HIS A 74 12.99 -15.95 9.67
C HIS A 74 14.29 -15.18 9.89
N LYS A 75 14.23 -14.00 10.50
CA LYS A 75 15.41 -13.16 10.77
C LYS A 75 16.34 -13.77 11.82
N LEU A 76 15.81 -14.54 12.77
CA LEU A 76 16.64 -15.24 13.77
C LEU A 76 17.58 -16.28 13.13
N TRP A 77 17.25 -16.80 11.94
CA TRP A 77 18.14 -17.69 11.19
C TRP A 77 19.30 -16.99 10.49
N ALA A 78 19.29 -15.65 10.39
CA ALA A 78 20.29 -14.91 9.65
C ALA A 78 21.34 -14.28 10.58
N GLU A 79 22.62 -14.48 10.29
CA GLU A 79 23.72 -14.02 11.16
C GLU A 79 23.75 -12.51 11.31
N HIS A 80 23.67 -11.74 10.21
CA HIS A 80 23.67 -10.28 10.28
C HIS A 80 22.47 -9.72 11.03
N TRP A 81 21.30 -10.40 10.99
CA TRP A 81 20.16 -10.01 11.82
C TRP A 81 20.40 -10.28 13.30
N ARG A 82 20.99 -11.44 13.66
CA ARG A 82 21.41 -11.75 15.03
C ARG A 82 22.46 -10.78 15.58
N ASN A 83 23.28 -10.19 14.70
CA ASN A 83 24.26 -9.17 15.06
C ASN A 83 23.67 -7.74 15.11
N GLY A 84 22.37 -7.56 14.85
CA GLY A 84 21.71 -6.25 14.81
C GLY A 84 21.93 -5.46 13.50
N LEU A 85 22.52 -6.07 12.47
CA LEU A 85 22.90 -5.43 11.21
C LEU A 85 21.92 -5.68 10.06
N GLY A 86 20.74 -6.22 10.38
CA GLY A 86 19.68 -6.56 9.43
C GLY A 86 19.20 -5.40 8.54
N ALA A 87 19.13 -4.19 9.09
CA ALA A 87 18.75 -2.98 8.35
C ALA A 87 19.93 -2.34 7.61
N TRP A 88 21.14 -2.46 8.17
CA TRP A 88 22.36 -1.86 7.64
C TRP A 88 22.79 -2.53 6.33
N LEU A 89 22.90 -3.86 6.32
CA LEU A 89 23.48 -4.60 5.19
C LEU A 89 22.75 -4.36 3.86
N PRO A 90 21.40 -4.47 3.77
CA PRO A 90 20.68 -4.10 2.55
C PRO A 90 20.86 -2.63 2.19
N SER A 91 20.91 -1.74 3.19
CA SER A 91 21.10 -0.30 2.99
C SER A 91 22.52 0.09 2.57
N SER A 92 23.45 -0.86 2.51
CA SER A 92 24.82 -0.68 1.98
C SER A 92 25.06 -1.38 0.65
N HIS A 93 24.03 -2.03 0.08
CA HIS A 93 24.15 -2.79 -1.17
C HIS A 93 23.57 -2.00 -2.36
N PRO A 94 24.33 -1.76 -3.46
CA PRO A 94 23.93 -0.84 -4.53
C PRO A 94 22.54 -1.07 -5.15
N TYR A 95 22.13 -2.33 -5.37
CA TYR A 95 20.78 -2.63 -5.88
C TYR A 95 19.64 -2.24 -4.96
N TYR A 96 19.85 -2.29 -3.64
CA TYR A 96 18.79 -2.18 -2.65
C TYR A 96 18.58 -0.76 -2.14
N ILE A 97 19.56 0.12 -2.31
CA ILE A 97 19.49 1.47 -1.74
C ILE A 97 18.55 2.39 -2.52
N SER A 98 17.89 3.28 -1.80
CA SER A 98 17.10 4.37 -2.37
C SER A 98 17.99 5.42 -3.02
N ALA A 99 17.38 6.45 -3.61
CA ALA A 99 18.04 7.65 -4.14
C ALA A 99 18.84 8.44 -3.08
N LEU A 100 18.48 8.36 -1.81
CA LEU A 100 19.02 9.21 -0.74
C LEU A 100 20.41 8.76 -0.30
N ASP A 101 21.22 9.74 0.12
CA ASP A 101 22.47 9.47 0.81
C ASP A 101 22.25 9.40 2.32
N LEU A 102 22.46 8.20 2.86
CA LEU A 102 22.33 7.90 4.28
C LEU A 102 23.67 7.45 4.88
N SER A 103 24.82 7.75 4.25
CA SER A 103 26.14 7.36 4.75
C SER A 103 26.37 7.83 6.19
N TRP A 104 25.88 9.02 6.57
CA TRP A 104 25.94 9.52 7.95
C TRP A 104 25.28 8.59 8.98
N LEU A 105 24.18 7.94 8.59
CA LEU A 105 23.41 7.02 9.43
C LEU A 105 24.03 5.62 9.43
N LEU A 106 24.46 5.16 8.25
CA LEU A 106 25.03 3.81 8.05
C LEU A 106 26.43 3.68 8.66
N ASN A 107 27.17 4.78 8.77
CA ASN A 107 28.49 4.85 9.36
C ASN A 107 28.47 5.00 10.90
N ASN A 108 27.33 4.77 11.55
CA ASN A 108 27.21 4.70 13.01
C ASN A 108 26.81 3.27 13.44
N GLU A 109 27.79 2.47 13.86
CA GLU A 109 27.58 1.06 14.21
C GLU A 109 26.56 0.87 15.34
N LEU A 110 26.69 1.63 16.43
CA LEU A 110 25.81 1.50 17.60
C LEU A 110 24.35 1.76 17.22
N LEU A 111 24.12 2.79 16.40
CA LEU A 111 22.79 3.13 15.92
C LEU A 111 22.23 2.05 15.00
N GLN A 112 23.04 1.51 14.08
CA GLN A 112 22.61 0.43 13.19
C GLN A 112 22.23 -0.84 13.96
N ARG A 113 23.08 -1.26 14.91
CA ARG A 113 22.79 -2.41 15.79
C ARG A 113 21.51 -2.20 16.58
N SER A 114 21.32 -0.99 17.13
CA SER A 114 20.11 -0.62 17.87
C SER A 114 18.86 -0.72 16.99
N ILE A 115 18.91 -0.19 15.76
CA ILE A 115 17.81 -0.29 14.80
C ILE A 115 17.48 -1.76 14.49
N GLY A 116 18.49 -2.59 14.23
CA GLY A 116 18.27 -4.01 13.91
C GLY A 116 17.60 -4.78 15.06
N TYR A 117 18.06 -4.60 16.30
CA TYR A 117 17.43 -5.24 17.45
C TYR A 117 16.04 -4.70 17.74
N ILE A 118 15.82 -3.38 17.62
CA ILE A 118 14.48 -2.77 17.73
C ILE A 118 13.54 -3.42 16.73
N ILE A 119 13.96 -3.65 15.48
CA ILE A 119 13.13 -4.31 14.46
C ILE A 119 12.74 -5.73 14.89
N ILE A 120 13.68 -6.55 15.37
CA ILE A 120 13.39 -7.93 15.78
C ILE A 120 12.43 -7.93 16.98
N ILE A 121 12.73 -7.15 18.02
CA ILE A 121 11.90 -7.04 19.23
C ILE A 121 10.51 -6.55 18.84
N PHE A 122 10.42 -5.50 18.03
CA PHE A 122 9.16 -4.94 17.55
C PHE A 122 8.33 -6.00 16.82
N GLN A 123 8.90 -6.67 15.83
CA GLN A 123 8.18 -7.66 15.04
C GLN A 123 7.69 -8.84 15.89
N PHE A 124 8.50 -9.31 16.83
CA PHE A 124 8.11 -10.40 17.72
C PHE A 124 7.02 -9.98 18.71
N THR A 125 7.12 -8.78 19.29
CA THR A 125 6.20 -8.32 20.34
C THR A 125 4.89 -7.75 19.78
N PHE A 126 4.88 -7.22 18.56
CA PHE A 126 3.73 -6.55 17.96
C PHE A 126 2.43 -7.38 18.01
N PRO A 127 2.38 -8.67 17.60
CA PRO A 127 1.16 -9.48 17.64
C PRO A 127 0.50 -9.57 19.02
N PHE A 128 1.30 -9.52 20.09
CA PHE A 128 0.82 -9.68 21.47
C PHE A 128 0.36 -8.37 22.09
N PHE A 129 0.99 -7.25 21.72
CA PHE A 129 0.82 -5.97 22.41
C PHE A 129 0.05 -4.91 21.60
N ILE A 130 -0.13 -5.06 20.28
CA ILE A 130 -0.82 -4.03 19.48
C ILE A 130 -2.27 -3.77 19.93
N PHE A 131 -2.94 -4.79 20.46
CA PHE A 131 -4.32 -4.67 20.97
C PHE A 131 -4.39 -4.18 22.43
N ARG A 132 -3.25 -3.97 23.09
CA ARG A 132 -3.16 -3.42 24.44
C ARG A 132 -3.00 -1.91 24.36
N ARG A 133 -4.01 -1.17 24.85
CA ARG A 133 -4.10 0.31 24.76
C ARG A 133 -2.85 1.05 25.25
N GLN A 134 -2.15 0.51 26.25
CA GLN A 134 -0.94 1.10 26.82
C GLN A 134 0.24 1.10 25.82
N PHE A 135 0.40 0.03 25.04
CA PHE A 135 1.52 -0.13 24.12
C PHE A 135 1.23 0.36 22.70
N GLN A 136 -0.05 0.52 22.37
CA GLN A 136 -0.48 0.87 21.02
C GLN A 136 0.14 2.17 20.47
N PRO A 137 0.23 3.31 21.20
CA PRO A 137 0.90 4.51 20.70
C PRO A 137 2.36 4.28 20.34
N LEU A 138 3.10 3.57 21.21
CA LEU A 138 4.50 3.24 20.98
C LEU A 138 4.66 2.37 19.72
N LEU A 139 3.85 1.31 19.60
CA LEU A 139 3.91 0.39 18.47
C LEU A 139 3.51 1.05 17.15
N LEU A 140 2.58 2.01 17.19
CA LEU A 140 2.20 2.82 16.03
C LEU A 140 3.37 3.69 15.55
N ILE A 141 3.99 4.44 16.47
CA ILE A 141 5.11 5.33 16.15
C ILE A 141 6.30 4.54 15.63
N VAL A 142 6.70 3.48 16.34
CA VAL A 142 7.83 2.63 15.93
C VAL A 142 7.54 1.98 14.59
N GLY A 143 6.38 1.33 14.43
CA GLY A 143 6.04 0.65 13.19
C GLY A 143 5.92 1.57 11.97
N ALA A 144 5.25 2.72 12.13
CA ALA A 144 5.16 3.73 11.09
C ALA A 144 6.55 4.29 10.72
N SER A 145 7.40 4.56 11.72
CA SER A 145 8.76 5.06 11.50
C SER A 145 9.64 4.03 10.79
N LEU A 146 9.52 2.75 11.13
CA LEU A 146 10.25 1.67 10.46
C LEU A 146 9.91 1.58 8.98
N HIS A 147 8.61 1.68 8.62
CA HIS A 147 8.17 1.59 7.23
C HIS A 147 8.42 2.84 6.41
N LEU A 148 8.37 4.02 7.04
CA LEU A 148 8.91 5.23 6.44
C LEU A 148 10.42 5.10 6.23
N GLY A 149 11.15 4.58 7.21
CA GLY A 149 12.58 4.29 7.11
C GLY A 149 12.89 3.38 5.91
N ILE A 150 12.18 2.26 5.75
CA ILE A 150 12.29 1.38 4.59
C ILE A 150 12.02 2.14 3.29
N SER A 151 10.98 2.98 3.24
CA SER A 151 10.65 3.78 2.06
C SER A 151 11.73 4.82 1.74
N LEU A 152 12.45 5.31 2.74
CA LEU A 152 13.50 6.31 2.58
C LEU A 152 14.87 5.68 2.30
N SER A 153 15.17 4.48 2.80
CA SER A 153 16.49 3.85 2.67
C SER A 153 16.58 2.80 1.57
N LEU A 154 15.46 2.14 1.21
CA LEU A 154 15.46 1.01 0.29
C LEU A 154 14.64 1.25 -0.99
N ASN A 155 15.01 0.55 -2.05
CA ASN A 155 14.42 0.64 -3.39
C ASN A 155 13.13 -0.20 -3.56
N ILE A 156 12.42 -0.41 -2.45
CA ILE A 156 11.17 -1.16 -2.35
C ILE A 156 10.02 -0.26 -1.88
N TYR A 157 9.97 0.97 -2.40
CA TYR A 157 9.02 2.02 -2.02
C TYR A 157 7.57 1.55 -1.87
N PRO A 158 6.98 0.77 -2.83
CA PRO A 158 5.59 0.35 -2.69
C PRO A 158 5.32 -0.49 -1.44
N PHE A 159 6.27 -1.35 -1.06
CA PHE A 159 6.16 -2.18 0.13
C PHE A 159 6.23 -1.33 1.40
N GLY A 160 7.21 -0.43 1.51
CA GLY A 160 7.31 0.45 2.67
C GLY A 160 6.08 1.36 2.82
N LEU A 161 5.60 1.95 1.73
CA LEU A 161 4.44 2.84 1.75
C LEU A 161 3.13 2.12 2.07
N ILE A 162 2.87 0.95 1.47
CA ILE A 162 1.62 0.22 1.77
C ILE A 162 1.58 -0.21 3.23
N MET A 163 2.70 -0.68 3.77
CA MET A 163 2.81 -1.04 5.18
C MET A 163 2.57 0.18 6.06
N PHE A 164 3.19 1.33 5.75
CA PHE A 164 2.96 2.59 6.47
C PHE A 164 1.48 3.00 6.47
N PHE A 165 0.80 2.98 5.33
CA PHE A 165 -0.63 3.32 5.28
C PHE A 165 -1.51 2.33 6.04
N PHE A 166 -1.13 1.05 6.10
CA PHE A 166 -1.84 0.05 6.87
C PHE A 166 -1.85 0.31 8.38
N TYR A 167 -0.88 1.08 8.91
CA TYR A 167 -0.91 1.52 10.31
C TYR A 167 -2.11 2.41 10.63
N ALA A 168 -2.77 3.03 9.64
CA ALA A 168 -4.02 3.73 9.85
C ALA A 168 -5.11 2.81 10.45
N LEU A 169 -5.11 1.52 10.10
CA LEU A 169 -6.05 0.53 10.65
C LEU A 169 -5.70 0.13 12.08
N ALA A 170 -4.44 0.28 12.48
CA ALA A 170 -3.99 0.02 13.84
C ALA A 170 -4.24 1.22 14.78
N ILE A 171 -4.64 2.39 14.28
CA ILE A 171 -4.97 3.56 15.11
C ILE A 171 -6.28 3.30 15.88
N PRO A 172 -6.34 3.56 17.20
CA PRO A 172 -7.55 3.41 17.97
C PRO A 172 -8.73 4.19 17.37
N PRO A 173 -9.94 3.59 17.26
CA PRO A 173 -11.12 4.28 16.72
C PRO A 173 -11.46 5.62 17.41
N HIS A 174 -11.22 5.73 18.72
CA HIS A 174 -11.47 6.97 19.44
C HIS A 174 -10.53 8.11 19.02
N TRP A 175 -9.31 7.82 18.55
CA TRP A 175 -8.40 8.85 18.01
C TRP A 175 -8.93 9.43 16.71
N TRP A 176 -9.52 8.61 15.84
CA TRP A 176 -10.25 9.11 14.66
C TRP A 176 -11.42 10.01 15.06
N GLY A 177 -12.14 9.66 16.13
CA GLY A 177 -13.20 10.51 16.70
C GLY A 177 -12.68 11.87 17.18
N ILE A 178 -11.55 11.89 17.89
CA ILE A 178 -10.89 13.12 18.35
C ILE A 178 -10.43 13.95 17.15
N LEU A 179 -9.78 13.32 16.17
CA LEU A 179 -9.31 13.99 14.96
C LEU A 179 -10.47 14.61 14.21
N LYS A 180 -11.55 13.85 13.98
CA LYS A 180 -12.78 14.34 13.33
C LYS A 180 -13.33 15.57 14.05
N LYS A 181 -13.43 15.54 15.38
CA LYS A 181 -13.91 16.69 16.17
C LYS A 181 -13.00 17.91 16.08
N LYS A 182 -11.68 17.72 15.96
CA LYS A 182 -10.70 18.82 15.82
C LYS A 182 -10.73 19.46 14.43
N ILE A 183 -10.88 18.65 13.38
CA ILE A 183 -10.83 19.15 12.00
C ILE A 183 -12.18 19.67 11.50
N SER A 184 -13.30 19.13 12.01
CA SER A 184 -14.65 19.52 11.59
C SER A 184 -15.04 20.87 12.18
N TYR A 185 -15.86 21.62 11.46
CA TYR A 185 -16.48 22.83 11.97
C TYR A 185 -17.53 22.48 13.04
N LYS A 186 -17.62 23.30 14.10
CA LYS A 186 -18.63 23.15 15.16
C LYS A 186 -20.03 23.54 14.68
N SER A 187 -20.10 24.49 13.75
CA SER A 187 -21.31 24.96 13.09
C SER A 187 -21.04 25.08 11.59
N PRO A 188 -22.03 24.79 10.73
CA PRO A 188 -21.90 25.00 9.29
C PRO A 188 -21.51 26.45 8.96
N LEU A 189 -20.65 26.65 7.97
CA LEU A 189 -20.19 27.96 7.54
C LEU A 189 -20.99 28.50 6.34
N VAL A 190 -21.53 27.60 5.52
CA VAL A 190 -22.30 27.96 4.33
C VAL A 190 -23.64 27.24 4.35
N THR A 191 -24.71 27.95 4.02
CA THR A 191 -26.01 27.35 3.77
C THR A 191 -26.25 27.29 2.27
N VAL A 192 -26.51 26.08 1.77
CA VAL A 192 -26.90 25.80 0.38
C VAL A 192 -28.39 25.56 0.35
N PHE A 193 -29.09 26.35 -0.46
CA PHE A 193 -30.51 26.23 -0.71
C PHE A 193 -30.76 25.44 -1.99
N TYR A 194 -31.73 24.52 -1.94
CA TYR A 194 -32.07 23.64 -3.06
C TYR A 194 -33.55 23.26 -3.05
N GLN A 195 -34.07 22.90 -4.21
CA GLN A 195 -35.43 22.40 -4.40
C GLN A 195 -35.43 20.87 -4.28
N PRO A 196 -36.10 20.28 -3.28
CA PRO A 196 -36.12 18.83 -3.09
C PRO A 196 -36.76 18.07 -4.24
N GLN A 197 -37.65 18.72 -5.00
CA GLN A 197 -38.34 18.12 -6.15
C GLN A 197 -37.50 18.12 -7.43
N ASN A 198 -36.40 18.87 -7.49
CA ASN A 198 -35.55 19.01 -8.67
C ASN A 198 -34.42 17.96 -8.67
N PRO A 199 -34.46 16.92 -9.53
CA PRO A 199 -33.48 15.83 -9.51
C PRO A 199 -32.03 16.29 -9.75
N ALA A 200 -31.83 17.34 -10.55
CA ALA A 200 -30.50 17.85 -10.85
C ALA A 200 -29.86 18.52 -9.63
N GLN A 201 -30.63 19.31 -8.89
CA GLN A 201 -30.18 19.93 -7.65
C GLN A 201 -29.93 18.87 -6.56
N VAL A 202 -30.79 17.86 -6.44
CA VAL A 202 -30.61 16.76 -5.49
C VAL A 202 -29.31 15.99 -5.76
N ARG A 203 -28.95 15.73 -7.03
CA ARG A 203 -27.66 15.10 -7.37
C ARG A 203 -26.48 15.95 -6.93
N GLN A 204 -26.54 17.27 -7.11
CA GLN A 204 -25.50 18.18 -6.65
C GLN A 204 -25.39 18.19 -5.12
N VAL A 205 -26.52 18.20 -4.40
CA VAL A 205 -26.53 18.05 -2.93
C VAL A 205 -25.88 16.75 -2.51
N ILE A 206 -26.21 15.62 -3.13
CA ILE A 206 -25.62 14.31 -2.81
C ILE A 206 -24.09 14.33 -2.99
N LEU A 207 -23.60 14.92 -4.09
CA LEU A 207 -22.17 15.07 -4.34
C LEU A 207 -21.49 15.93 -3.29
N LEU A 208 -22.00 17.15 -3.05
CA LEU A 208 -21.45 18.08 -2.06
C LEU A 208 -21.46 17.46 -0.67
N GLN A 209 -22.57 16.84 -0.27
CA GLN A 209 -22.71 16.21 1.02
C GLN A 209 -21.78 15.01 1.19
N HIS A 210 -21.59 14.17 0.16
CA HIS A 210 -20.69 13.00 0.21
C HIS A 210 -19.24 13.40 0.48
N PHE A 211 -18.85 14.56 -0.03
CA PHE A 211 -17.49 15.10 0.03
C PHE A 211 -17.29 16.15 1.14
N ASP A 212 -18.33 16.49 1.91
CA ASP A 212 -18.25 17.44 3.03
C ASP A 212 -17.61 16.79 4.27
N PHE A 213 -16.30 16.56 4.22
CA PHE A 213 -15.54 15.91 5.29
C PHE A 213 -15.49 16.72 6.59
N PHE A 214 -15.66 18.03 6.51
CA PHE A 214 -15.49 18.96 7.64
C PHE A 214 -16.82 19.47 8.21
N ASN A 215 -17.97 18.99 7.73
CA ASN A 215 -19.30 19.50 8.09
C ASN A 215 -19.40 21.03 7.86
N ALA A 216 -18.89 21.50 6.73
CA ALA A 216 -18.88 22.92 6.38
C ALA A 216 -20.24 23.42 5.88
N ILE A 217 -21.07 22.52 5.35
CA ILE A 217 -22.28 22.87 4.58
C ILE A 217 -23.55 22.50 5.36
N GLN A 218 -24.50 23.43 5.41
CA GLN A 218 -25.88 23.16 5.78
C GLN A 218 -26.74 23.18 4.52
N PHE A 219 -27.55 22.14 4.32
CA PHE A 219 -28.53 22.11 3.24
C PHE A 219 -29.90 22.54 3.78
N LYS A 220 -30.59 23.43 3.08
CA LYS A 220 -31.96 23.87 3.40
C LYS A 220 -32.84 23.80 2.16
N ASP A 221 -34.10 23.44 2.38
CA ASP A 221 -35.09 23.37 1.31
C ASP A 221 -35.53 24.79 0.93
N ASP A 222 -35.52 25.10 -0.36
CA ASP A 222 -36.09 26.30 -0.94
C ASP A 222 -37.56 26.04 -1.30
N LEU A 223 -38.47 26.45 -0.43
CA LEU A 223 -39.91 26.30 -0.61
C LEU A 223 -40.53 27.37 -1.53
N ASN A 224 -39.80 28.46 -1.77
CA ASN A 224 -40.29 29.64 -2.50
C ASN A 224 -39.90 29.64 -3.98
N ASN A 225 -39.23 28.58 -4.44
CA ASN A 225 -38.85 28.38 -5.84
C ASN A 225 -37.99 29.55 -6.41
N HIS A 226 -37.06 30.07 -5.61
CA HIS A 226 -36.28 31.26 -5.98
C HIS A 226 -35.36 31.05 -7.20
N SER A 227 -34.91 29.82 -7.47
CA SER A 227 -34.00 29.57 -8.61
C SER A 227 -34.02 28.16 -9.15
N GLN A 228 -33.76 28.02 -10.46
CA GLN A 228 -33.52 26.75 -11.13
C GLN A 228 -32.18 26.11 -10.73
N ASN A 229 -31.25 26.87 -10.13
CA ASN A 229 -29.93 26.41 -9.70
C ASN A 229 -29.79 26.47 -8.17
N LEU A 230 -28.84 25.68 -7.63
CA LEU A 230 -28.39 25.84 -6.25
C LEU A 230 -27.88 27.26 -6.01
N TYR A 231 -28.16 27.78 -4.82
CA TYR A 231 -27.66 29.08 -4.39
C TYR A 231 -27.21 29.08 -2.93
N THR A 232 -26.34 30.03 -2.61
CA THR A 232 -25.88 30.34 -1.26
C THR A 232 -26.12 31.81 -0.97
N LEU A 233 -26.04 32.22 0.28
CA LEU A 233 -26.07 33.63 0.67
C LEU A 233 -24.63 34.09 0.96
N ASN A 234 -24.24 35.25 0.43
CA ASN A 234 -22.96 35.87 0.79
C ASN A 234 -23.05 36.55 2.18
N LYS A 235 -21.95 37.18 2.62
CA LYS A 235 -21.91 37.89 3.91
C LYS A 235 -22.91 39.05 3.98
N GLN A 236 -23.24 39.64 2.84
CA GLN A 236 -24.23 40.71 2.68
C GLN A 236 -25.68 40.21 2.53
N GLN A 237 -25.94 38.90 2.70
CA GLN A 237 -27.26 38.27 2.49
C GLN A 237 -27.77 38.32 1.04
N GLU A 238 -26.89 38.56 0.07
CA GLU A 238 -27.24 38.50 -1.35
C GLU A 238 -27.14 37.06 -1.87
N HIS A 239 -28.00 36.73 -2.83
CA HIS A 239 -28.04 35.41 -3.44
C HIS A 239 -26.89 35.23 -4.44
N CYS A 240 -26.03 34.25 -4.18
CA CYS A 240 -25.01 33.79 -5.13
C CYS A 240 -25.48 32.51 -5.80
N TYR A 241 -25.49 32.47 -7.13
CA TYR A 241 -26.02 31.34 -7.91
C TYR A 241 -24.91 30.58 -8.64
N GLY A 242 -25.19 29.30 -8.95
CA GLY A 242 -24.41 28.52 -9.90
C GLY A 242 -22.92 28.44 -9.55
N THR A 243 -22.05 28.93 -10.44
CA THR A 243 -20.59 28.86 -10.25
C THR A 243 -20.11 29.66 -9.05
N GLN A 244 -20.74 30.81 -8.76
CA GLN A 244 -20.40 31.62 -7.58
C GLN A 244 -20.74 30.89 -6.28
N ALA A 245 -21.90 30.22 -6.23
CA ALA A 245 -22.28 29.37 -5.10
C ALA A 245 -21.26 28.23 -4.89
N LEU A 246 -20.87 27.55 -5.97
CA LEU A 246 -19.87 26.46 -5.91
C LEU A 246 -18.49 26.96 -5.49
N THR A 247 -18.07 28.15 -5.94
CA THR A 247 -16.81 28.77 -5.49
C THR A 247 -16.81 28.96 -3.97
N ILE A 248 -17.90 29.49 -3.40
CA ILE A 248 -18.04 29.70 -1.95
C ILE A 248 -18.03 28.35 -1.21
N VAL A 249 -18.79 27.37 -1.70
CA VAL A 249 -18.85 26.03 -1.10
C VAL A 249 -17.46 25.37 -1.09
N PHE A 250 -16.76 25.34 -2.23
CA PHE A 250 -15.44 24.73 -2.35
C PHE A 250 -14.37 25.46 -1.54
N TYR A 251 -14.51 26.76 -1.33
CA TYR A 251 -13.65 27.52 -0.42
C TYR A 251 -13.78 26.99 1.02
N HIS A 252 -15.01 26.83 1.51
CA HIS A 252 -15.28 26.39 2.89
C HIS A 252 -15.01 24.90 3.14
N MET A 253 -15.07 24.05 2.11
CA MET A 253 -14.68 22.64 2.19
C MET A 253 -13.16 22.42 2.31
N ARG A 254 -12.34 23.50 2.29
CA ARG A 254 -10.87 23.52 2.47
C ARG A 254 -10.05 22.73 1.45
N TYR A 255 -10.14 21.40 1.42
CA TYR A 255 -9.31 20.57 0.53
C TYR A 255 -9.65 20.78 -0.95
N THR A 256 -10.84 21.33 -1.22
CA THR A 256 -11.30 21.78 -2.54
C THR A 256 -10.94 23.23 -2.85
N LEU A 257 -10.13 23.90 -2.03
CA LEU A 257 -9.69 25.28 -2.28
C LEU A 257 -9.08 25.47 -3.67
N PRO A 258 -8.24 24.56 -4.21
CA PRO A 258 -7.74 24.71 -5.58
C PRO A 258 -8.87 24.77 -6.62
N LEU A 259 -9.95 24.01 -6.42
CA LEU A 259 -11.13 24.07 -7.31
C LEU A 259 -11.90 25.39 -7.16
N SER A 260 -12.00 25.92 -5.94
CA SER A 260 -12.59 27.24 -5.69
C SER A 260 -11.80 28.35 -6.41
N LEU A 261 -10.46 28.32 -6.30
CA LEU A 261 -9.58 29.27 -6.97
C LEU A 261 -9.70 29.16 -8.49
N LEU A 262 -9.74 27.93 -9.03
CA LEU A 262 -9.94 27.70 -10.45
C LEU A 262 -11.28 28.26 -10.97
N LEU A 263 -12.37 28.06 -10.23
CA LEU A 263 -13.69 28.58 -10.59
C LEU A 263 -13.79 30.12 -10.46
N SER A 264 -12.93 30.73 -9.65
CA SER A 264 -12.83 32.19 -9.53
C SER A 264 -12.12 32.85 -10.72
N ILE A 265 -11.42 32.10 -11.57
CA ILE A 265 -10.73 32.65 -12.75
C ILE A 265 -11.77 33.05 -13.81
N PRO A 266 -11.74 34.32 -14.29
CA PRO A 266 -12.64 34.78 -15.34
C PRO A 266 -12.60 33.87 -16.58
N GLY A 267 -13.77 33.51 -17.10
CA GLY A 267 -13.91 32.68 -18.31
C GLY A 267 -13.96 31.16 -18.07
N ILE A 268 -13.33 30.63 -17.01
CA ILE A 268 -13.34 29.18 -16.73
C ILE A 268 -14.66 28.72 -16.10
N GLY A 269 -15.16 29.43 -15.10
CA GLY A 269 -16.44 29.11 -14.43
C GLY A 269 -17.62 28.94 -15.40
N PRO A 270 -17.89 29.90 -16.31
CA PRO A 270 -19.00 29.82 -17.27
C PRO A 270 -18.94 28.62 -18.23
N LEU A 271 -17.74 28.16 -18.61
CA LEU A 271 -17.57 26.98 -19.48
C LEU A 271 -17.98 25.68 -18.77
N ILE A 272 -17.72 25.58 -17.47
CA ILE A 272 -18.09 24.43 -16.64
C ILE A 272 -19.60 24.41 -16.37
N GLY A 273 -20.21 25.58 -16.16
CA GLY A 273 -21.65 25.71 -15.91
C GLY A 273 -22.55 25.25 -17.08
N LYS A 274 -22.12 25.47 -18.34
CA LYS A 274 -22.92 25.12 -19.53
C LYS A 274 -23.11 23.60 -19.76
N LYS A 275 -22.23 22.74 -19.25
CA LYS A 275 -22.33 21.27 -19.41
C LYS A 275 -23.30 20.58 -18.45
N HIS A 276 -23.77 21.26 -17.40
CA HIS A 276 -24.50 20.64 -16.30
C HIS A 276 -26.01 20.42 -16.55
N ILE A 277 -26.57 20.98 -17.63
CA ILE A 277 -28.03 21.05 -17.88
C ILE A 277 -28.57 19.85 -18.70
N ALA A 278 -27.71 19.02 -19.30
CA ALA A 278 -28.12 18.11 -20.38
C ALA A 278 -28.48 16.65 -19.97
N ASN A 279 -28.57 16.27 -18.69
CA ASN A 279 -28.79 14.86 -18.31
C ASN A 279 -29.87 14.67 -17.23
N ASN A 280 -31.11 15.01 -17.55
CA ASN A 280 -32.29 14.69 -16.74
C ASN A 280 -32.96 13.41 -17.24
N LYS A 281 -32.70 12.28 -16.55
CA LYS A 281 -33.61 11.13 -16.57
C LYS A 281 -34.62 11.28 -15.44
N ASN A 282 -35.89 10.99 -15.74
CA ASN A 282 -37.07 11.06 -14.87
C ASN A 282 -36.98 10.09 -13.67
N SER A 283 -36.17 10.40 -12.66
CA SER A 283 -36.20 9.73 -11.37
C SER A 283 -36.74 10.69 -10.32
N LYS A 284 -37.85 10.34 -9.67
CA LYS A 284 -38.36 11.12 -8.53
C LYS A 284 -37.42 10.94 -7.33
N PRO A 285 -37.08 12.01 -6.60
CA PRO A 285 -36.28 11.92 -5.40
C PRO A 285 -36.99 11.08 -4.33
N THR A 286 -36.23 10.21 -3.64
CA THR A 286 -36.76 9.40 -2.54
C THR A 286 -36.23 9.93 -1.21
N HIS A 287 -37.14 10.23 -0.28
CA HIS A 287 -36.78 10.76 1.04
C HIS A 287 -36.42 9.68 2.06
N HIS A 288 -36.58 8.39 1.72
CA HIS A 288 -36.27 7.29 2.63
C HIS A 288 -34.77 7.15 2.87
N THR A 289 -34.42 6.70 4.08
CA THR A 289 -33.04 6.37 4.43
C THR A 289 -32.62 5.12 3.67
N ALA A 290 -31.67 5.27 2.74
CA ALA A 290 -31.11 4.15 2.01
C ALA A 290 -30.35 3.21 2.95
N LEU A 291 -30.53 1.90 2.80
CA LEU A 291 -29.56 0.95 3.32
C LEU A 291 -28.36 0.93 2.36
N PRO A 292 -27.11 0.84 2.87
CA PRO A 292 -25.97 0.64 2.01
C PRO A 292 -26.08 -0.73 1.31
N PRO A 293 -25.45 -0.92 0.15
CA PRO A 293 -25.37 -2.23 -0.50
C PRO A 293 -24.87 -3.28 0.51
N THR A 294 -25.55 -4.42 0.61
CA THR A 294 -25.15 -5.48 1.54
C THR A 294 -23.84 -6.11 1.07
N VAL A 295 -22.82 -6.09 1.93
CA VAL A 295 -21.59 -6.87 1.70
C VAL A 295 -21.67 -8.23 2.41
N LEU A 296 -20.74 -9.13 2.10
CA LEU A 296 -20.75 -10.49 2.66
C LEU A 296 -20.64 -10.50 4.20
N TYR A 297 -19.87 -9.59 4.80
CA TYR A 297 -19.86 -9.44 6.26
C TYR A 297 -21.25 -9.13 6.81
N ASP A 298 -22.06 -8.32 6.12
CA ASP A 298 -23.39 -7.95 6.59
C ASP A 298 -24.36 -9.12 6.50
N LEU A 299 -24.27 -9.91 5.44
CA LEU A 299 -25.04 -11.13 5.27
C LEU A 299 -24.73 -12.13 6.39
N LEU A 300 -23.44 -12.33 6.69
CA LEU A 300 -23.02 -13.20 7.78
C LEU A 300 -23.44 -12.64 9.14
N HIS A 301 -23.16 -11.37 9.42
CA HIS A 301 -23.46 -10.74 10.70
C HIS A 301 -24.96 -10.71 10.98
N SER A 302 -25.78 -10.37 9.98
CA SER A 302 -27.24 -10.34 10.11
C SER A 302 -27.84 -11.70 10.47
N GLN A 303 -27.29 -12.79 9.92
CA GLN A 303 -27.72 -14.16 10.23
C GLN A 303 -27.53 -14.52 11.72
N TYR A 304 -26.57 -13.92 12.42
CA TYR A 304 -26.25 -14.23 13.81
C TYR A 304 -26.53 -13.09 14.80
N LEU A 305 -27.29 -12.05 14.40
CA LEU A 305 -27.64 -10.92 15.29
C LEU A 305 -28.18 -11.37 16.65
N ASN A 306 -29.00 -12.42 16.66
CA ASN A 306 -29.64 -12.95 17.87
C ASN A 306 -28.88 -14.15 18.49
N GLN A 307 -27.72 -14.52 17.94
CA GLN A 307 -26.94 -15.70 18.37
C GLN A 307 -25.43 -15.40 18.44
N PRO A 308 -25.00 -14.45 19.29
CA PRO A 308 -23.62 -13.96 19.32
C PRO A 308 -22.60 -15.06 19.65
N ALA A 309 -22.94 -16.01 20.53
CA ALA A 309 -22.05 -17.13 20.86
C ALA A 309 -21.75 -18.02 19.64
N LYS A 310 -22.76 -18.28 18.79
CA LYS A 310 -22.57 -19.06 17.56
C LYS A 310 -21.75 -18.31 16.53
N PHE A 311 -21.94 -16.99 16.42
CA PHE A 311 -21.09 -16.14 15.57
C PHE A 311 -19.63 -16.25 15.98
N ILE A 312 -19.34 -16.02 17.27
CA ILE A 312 -17.99 -16.09 17.82
C ILE A 312 -17.38 -17.46 17.54
N TYR A 313 -18.09 -18.55 17.85
CA TYR A 313 -17.57 -19.91 17.63
C TYR A 313 -17.23 -20.19 16.16
N LYS A 314 -18.11 -19.85 15.21
CA LYS A 314 -17.85 -20.04 13.77
C LYS A 314 -16.70 -19.16 13.29
N PHE A 315 -16.67 -17.91 13.72
CA PHE A 315 -15.62 -16.97 13.37
C PHE A 315 -14.26 -17.39 13.92
N SER A 316 -14.20 -17.87 15.16
CA SER A 316 -12.98 -18.41 15.77
C SER A 316 -12.43 -19.60 15.00
N LYS A 317 -13.28 -20.47 14.41
CA LYS A 317 -12.81 -21.55 13.53
C LYS A 317 -12.12 -21.03 12.27
N ILE A 318 -12.68 -19.99 11.65
CA ILE A 318 -12.09 -19.36 10.45
C ILE A 318 -10.73 -18.74 10.81
N LEU A 319 -10.66 -18.02 11.93
CA LEU A 319 -9.39 -17.47 12.42
C LEU A 319 -8.37 -18.56 12.74
N CYS A 320 -8.79 -19.65 13.38
CA CYS A 320 -7.94 -20.79 13.69
C CYS A 320 -7.38 -21.43 12.42
N LEU A 321 -8.21 -21.59 11.37
CA LEU A 321 -7.75 -22.05 10.07
C LEU A 321 -6.66 -21.14 9.49
N PHE A 322 -6.85 -19.82 9.52
CA PHE A 322 -5.85 -18.88 9.05
C PHE A 322 -4.53 -18.95 9.85
N VAL A 323 -4.62 -19.10 11.17
CA VAL A 323 -3.44 -19.32 12.02
C VAL A 323 -2.73 -20.62 11.62
N ILE A 324 -3.44 -21.72 11.40
CA ILE A 324 -2.86 -23.00 10.97
C ILE A 324 -2.17 -22.85 9.60
N LEU A 325 -2.79 -22.15 8.65
CA LEU A 325 -2.20 -21.91 7.33
C LEU A 325 -0.92 -21.07 7.43
N GLN A 326 -0.92 -20.02 8.25
CA GLN A 326 0.28 -19.22 8.51
C GLN A 326 1.37 -20.05 9.19
N LEU A 327 1.02 -20.83 10.22
CA LEU A 327 1.98 -21.71 10.91
C LEU A 327 2.55 -22.76 9.98
N ASN A 328 1.74 -23.35 9.09
CA ASN A 328 2.24 -24.26 8.06
C ASN A 328 3.29 -23.58 7.18
N SER A 329 3.03 -22.35 6.71
CA SER A 329 4.01 -21.57 5.94
C SER A 329 5.30 -21.33 6.73
N THR A 330 5.17 -20.86 7.98
CA THR A 330 6.33 -20.60 8.85
C THR A 330 7.14 -21.87 9.11
N ILE A 331 6.49 -22.98 9.47
CA ILE A 331 7.15 -24.26 9.73
C ILE A 331 7.86 -24.78 8.47
N ASN A 332 7.19 -24.73 7.33
CA ASN A 332 7.72 -25.22 6.06
C ASN A 332 9.01 -24.46 5.66
N TYR A 333 8.96 -23.14 5.64
CA TYR A 333 10.08 -22.34 5.16
C TYR A 333 11.14 -22.03 6.21
N ALA A 334 10.76 -21.83 7.47
CA ALA A 334 11.72 -21.49 8.53
C ALA A 334 12.41 -22.73 9.12
N PHE A 335 11.78 -23.91 9.06
CA PHE A 335 12.34 -25.12 9.65
C PHE A 335 12.57 -26.23 8.62
N LEU A 336 11.53 -26.72 7.93
CA LEU A 336 11.69 -27.88 7.03
C LEU A 336 12.69 -27.63 5.90
N TYR A 337 12.63 -26.44 5.30
CA TYR A 337 13.55 -26.05 4.23
C TYR A 337 14.97 -25.80 4.76
N ARG A 338 15.12 -24.97 5.82
CA ARG A 338 16.43 -24.55 6.35
C ARG A 338 17.22 -25.68 7.02
N LEU A 339 16.52 -26.67 7.57
CA LEU A 339 17.13 -27.84 8.18
C LEU A 339 17.32 -28.99 7.17
N ASN A 340 17.10 -28.75 5.87
CA ASN A 340 17.17 -29.75 4.79
C ASN A 340 16.29 -31.00 5.04
N LEU A 341 15.25 -30.89 5.89
CA LEU A 341 14.34 -32.00 6.21
C LEU A 341 13.46 -32.38 5.01
N HIS A 342 13.30 -31.48 4.05
CA HIS A 342 12.61 -31.74 2.79
C HIS A 342 13.33 -32.77 1.89
N GLU A 343 14.63 -32.99 2.11
CA GLU A 343 15.41 -34.01 1.39
C GLU A 343 15.26 -35.40 2.02
N ASN A 344 14.67 -35.51 3.22
CA ASN A 344 14.47 -36.77 3.90
C ASN A 344 13.30 -37.57 3.29
N PRO A 345 13.53 -38.78 2.75
CA PRO A 345 12.47 -39.61 2.15
C PRO A 345 11.30 -39.89 3.08
N ALA A 346 11.56 -40.06 4.39
CA ALA A 346 10.52 -40.34 5.38
C ALA A 346 9.56 -39.16 5.61
N LEU A 347 10.01 -37.94 5.34
CA LEU A 347 9.23 -36.70 5.52
C LEU A 347 8.61 -36.20 4.21
N THR A 348 8.91 -36.84 3.08
CA THR A 348 8.45 -36.42 1.74
C THR A 348 6.92 -36.25 1.64
N PRO A 349 6.07 -37.14 2.19
CA PRO A 349 4.62 -36.92 2.15
C PRO A 349 4.18 -35.64 2.88
N ILE A 350 4.80 -35.37 4.03
CA ILE A 350 4.50 -34.20 4.88
C ILE A 350 4.97 -32.92 4.21
N THR A 351 6.18 -32.90 3.66
CA THR A 351 6.75 -31.72 2.99
C THR A 351 5.99 -31.40 1.72
N ASN A 352 5.58 -32.41 0.94
CA ASN A 352 4.74 -32.22 -0.24
C ASN A 352 3.36 -31.67 0.12
N ALA A 353 2.68 -32.22 1.12
CA ALA A 353 1.40 -31.71 1.59
C ALA A 353 1.52 -30.26 2.09
N SER A 354 2.56 -29.96 2.88
CA SER A 354 2.83 -28.62 3.38
C SER A 354 3.09 -27.61 2.25
N ASN A 355 3.86 -28.00 1.24
CA ASN A 355 4.11 -27.19 0.05
C ASN A 355 2.83 -26.90 -0.75
N ILE A 356 1.96 -27.89 -0.95
CA ILE A 356 0.66 -27.69 -1.61
C ILE A 356 -0.18 -26.66 -0.83
N ILE A 357 -0.26 -26.81 0.49
CA ILE A 357 -0.98 -25.87 1.35
C ILE A 357 -0.38 -24.47 1.22
N CYS A 358 0.95 -24.34 1.23
CA CYS A 358 1.63 -23.05 1.04
C CYS A 358 1.30 -22.41 -0.32
N VAL A 359 1.30 -23.19 -1.41
CA VAL A 359 0.98 -22.68 -2.75
C VAL A 359 -0.46 -22.18 -2.80
N LEU A 360 -1.40 -22.94 -2.25
CA LEU A 360 -2.82 -22.55 -2.22
C LEU A 360 -3.05 -21.32 -1.34
N SER A 361 -2.51 -21.31 -0.12
CA SER A 361 -2.65 -20.19 0.81
C SER A 361 -1.97 -18.92 0.29
N HIS A 362 -0.82 -19.05 -0.38
CA HIS A 362 -0.14 -17.96 -1.05
C HIS A 362 -1.00 -17.38 -2.17
N THR A 363 -1.49 -18.24 -3.06
CA THR A 363 -2.20 -17.82 -4.28
C THR A 363 -3.53 -17.14 -3.97
N PHE A 364 -4.30 -17.67 -3.02
CA PHE A 364 -5.67 -17.21 -2.77
C PHE A 364 -5.82 -16.30 -1.56
N LEU A 365 -4.95 -16.45 -0.56
CA LEU A 365 -5.07 -15.74 0.71
C LEU A 365 -3.91 -14.77 0.96
N GLY A 366 -2.86 -14.80 0.14
CA GLY A 366 -1.66 -13.99 0.36
C GLY A 366 -0.89 -14.39 1.63
N ILE A 367 -1.09 -15.61 2.13
CA ILE A 367 -0.33 -16.18 3.26
C ILE A 367 0.98 -16.72 2.70
N THR A 368 2.09 -16.08 3.03
CA THR A 368 3.41 -16.39 2.46
C THR A 368 4.49 -16.38 3.52
N PRO A 369 5.65 -17.01 3.26
CA PRO A 369 6.85 -16.74 4.05
C PRO A 369 7.31 -15.30 3.78
N HIS A 370 7.71 -14.60 4.84
CA HIS A 370 8.19 -13.22 4.85
C HIS A 370 9.70 -13.18 5.13
N ALA A 371 10.42 -13.98 4.35
CA ALA A 371 11.85 -14.16 4.41
C ALA A 371 12.64 -13.04 3.68
N LEU A 372 12.42 -11.79 4.05
CA LEU A 372 13.07 -10.63 3.41
C LEU A 372 14.47 -10.37 3.98
N TYR A 373 15.45 -10.21 3.09
CA TYR A 373 16.82 -9.79 3.42
C TYR A 373 17.55 -10.71 4.43
N LEU A 374 17.40 -12.02 4.22
CA LEU A 374 18.02 -13.05 5.04
C LEU A 374 19.41 -13.46 4.56
N HIS A 375 20.06 -14.34 5.33
CA HIS A 375 21.42 -14.82 5.09
C HIS A 375 21.58 -15.45 3.72
N ASP A 376 20.65 -16.33 3.33
CA ASP A 376 20.62 -17.04 2.03
C ASP A 376 20.61 -16.11 0.82
N HIS A 377 20.26 -14.84 1.06
CA HIS A 377 20.18 -13.80 0.03
C HIS A 377 21.49 -13.03 -0.13
N PHE A 378 22.21 -12.73 0.97
CA PHE A 378 23.42 -11.90 0.93
C PHE A 378 24.73 -12.70 1.07
N GLN A 379 24.68 -13.89 1.66
CA GLN A 379 25.86 -14.74 1.80
C GLN A 379 26.37 -15.11 0.40
N GLY A 380 27.64 -14.80 0.12
CA GLY A 380 28.23 -15.02 -1.21
C GLY A 380 27.82 -13.99 -2.27
N TYR A 381 27.04 -12.97 -1.93
CA TYR A 381 26.70 -11.88 -2.84
C TYR A 381 27.89 -10.91 -2.95
N ASN A 382 28.80 -11.23 -3.87
CA ASN A 382 30.10 -10.57 -4.01
C ASN A 382 30.26 -9.77 -5.32
N ARG A 383 29.23 -9.73 -6.18
CA ARG A 383 29.25 -8.97 -7.42
C ARG A 383 27.86 -8.55 -7.86
N ILE A 384 27.77 -7.43 -8.55
CA ILE A 384 26.58 -6.98 -9.25
C ILE A 384 26.83 -6.90 -10.75
N LEU A 385 25.77 -7.03 -11.54
CA LEU A 385 25.79 -6.90 -12.99
C LEU A 385 25.14 -5.60 -13.49
N ALA A 386 25.55 -5.14 -14.66
CA ALA A 386 24.87 -4.09 -15.41
C ALA A 386 24.95 -4.38 -16.90
N ILE A 387 24.28 -3.55 -17.71
CA ILE A 387 24.21 -3.74 -19.16
C ILE A 387 24.53 -2.42 -19.83
N GLN A 388 25.37 -2.47 -20.84
CA GLN A 388 25.56 -1.39 -21.79
C GLN A 388 25.12 -1.83 -23.19
N TYR A 389 24.72 -0.88 -24.00
CA TYR A 389 24.37 -1.09 -25.40
C TYR A 389 25.31 -0.29 -26.31
N LEU A 390 25.57 -0.82 -27.50
CA LEU A 390 26.29 -0.08 -28.54
C LEU A 390 25.32 0.87 -29.25
N GLY A 391 25.59 2.18 -29.15
CA GLY A 391 24.81 3.21 -29.83
C GLY A 391 25.15 3.31 -31.31
N SER A 392 24.34 4.09 -32.05
CA SER A 392 24.60 4.41 -33.46
C SER A 392 25.87 5.26 -33.67
N ASP A 393 26.37 5.86 -32.59
CA ASP A 393 27.63 6.60 -32.51
C ASP A 393 28.84 5.69 -32.29
N HIS A 394 28.66 4.36 -32.33
CA HIS A 394 29.69 3.35 -32.06
C HIS A 394 30.31 3.43 -30.66
N HIS A 395 29.65 4.11 -29.71
CA HIS A 395 30.05 4.14 -28.31
C HIS A 395 29.11 3.32 -27.43
N TYR A 396 29.63 2.83 -26.30
CA TYR A 396 28.83 2.09 -25.33
C TYR A 396 28.15 3.03 -24.36
N HIS A 397 26.83 2.91 -24.27
CA HIS A 397 25.98 3.68 -23.38
C HIS A 397 25.36 2.77 -22.32
N TRP A 398 25.11 3.30 -21.13
CA TRP A 398 24.43 2.57 -20.06
C TRP A 398 22.98 2.32 -20.40
N LEU A 399 22.54 1.07 -20.24
CA LEU A 399 21.13 0.76 -20.33
C LEU A 399 20.43 1.34 -19.08
N PRO A 400 19.41 2.21 -19.23
CA PRO A 400 18.95 3.09 -18.15
C PRO A 400 18.00 2.38 -17.15
N PHE A 401 18.48 1.29 -16.56
CA PHE A 401 17.85 0.61 -15.42
C PHE A 401 18.80 0.42 -14.24
N ILE A 402 20.10 0.39 -14.49
CA ILE A 402 21.18 0.43 -13.50
C ILE A 402 22.12 1.56 -13.93
N ASN A 403 22.47 2.44 -12.99
CA ASN A 403 23.44 3.50 -13.25
C ASN A 403 24.88 3.03 -13.02
N GLU A 404 25.85 3.90 -13.29
CA GLU A 404 27.28 3.67 -13.10
C GLU A 404 27.67 3.29 -11.66
N GLN A 405 26.91 3.75 -10.67
CA GLN A 405 27.13 3.37 -9.27
C GLN A 405 26.58 1.96 -8.95
N GLY A 406 25.93 1.30 -9.90
CA GLY A 406 25.29 0.00 -9.70
C GLY A 406 23.94 0.07 -9.01
N ARG A 407 23.29 1.23 -9.01
CA ARG A 407 21.99 1.44 -8.38
C ARG A 407 20.88 1.25 -9.39
N ILE A 408 19.81 0.59 -8.95
CA ILE A 408 18.60 0.45 -9.75
C ILE A 408 17.82 1.76 -9.68
N THR A 409 17.66 2.47 -10.80
CA THR A 409 17.09 3.83 -10.82
C THR A 409 15.60 3.82 -11.15
N ALA A 410 14.89 4.91 -10.82
CA ALA A 410 13.49 5.08 -11.20
C ALA A 410 13.31 4.98 -12.73
N PRO A 411 12.23 4.34 -13.23
CA PRO A 411 11.11 3.74 -12.49
C PRO A 411 11.30 2.24 -12.15
N ASN A 412 12.52 1.70 -12.17
CA ASN A 412 12.83 0.26 -12.07
C ASN A 412 12.84 -0.31 -10.63
N TRP A 413 12.22 0.38 -9.69
CA TRP A 413 12.10 -0.06 -8.30
C TRP A 413 10.96 -1.08 -8.11
N GLY A 414 10.84 -1.65 -6.91
CA GLY A 414 9.78 -2.62 -6.59
C GLY A 414 9.88 -3.93 -7.38
N ARG A 415 9.03 -4.11 -8.39
CA ARG A 415 8.93 -5.37 -9.16
C ARG A 415 10.15 -5.66 -10.02
N VAL A 416 10.67 -4.65 -10.73
CA VAL A 416 11.88 -4.81 -11.57
C VAL A 416 13.09 -5.05 -10.69
N HIS A 417 13.23 -4.28 -9.61
CA HIS A 417 14.20 -4.54 -8.54
C HIS A 417 14.12 -5.99 -8.04
N SER A 418 12.93 -6.49 -7.68
CA SER A 418 12.79 -7.87 -7.19
C SER A 418 13.14 -8.92 -8.25
N MET A 419 12.79 -8.70 -9.52
CA MET A 419 13.15 -9.62 -10.60
C MET A 419 14.68 -9.67 -10.77
N TRP A 420 15.33 -8.50 -10.74
CA TRP A 420 16.76 -8.40 -10.98
C TRP A 420 17.59 -8.84 -9.77
N ALA A 421 17.46 -8.13 -8.65
CA ALA A 421 18.32 -8.27 -7.49
C ALA A 421 17.99 -9.50 -6.61
N ASN A 422 16.72 -9.95 -6.60
CA ASN A 422 16.31 -11.09 -5.76
C ASN A 422 16.19 -12.41 -6.50
N ARG A 423 16.27 -12.42 -7.84
CA ARG A 423 16.04 -13.65 -8.63
C ARG A 423 17.06 -13.88 -9.72
N ALA A 424 17.38 -12.85 -10.51
CA ALA A 424 18.27 -13.01 -11.64
C ALA A 424 19.75 -12.97 -11.23
N VAL A 425 20.12 -11.95 -10.44
CA VAL A 425 21.49 -11.74 -9.95
C VAL A 425 21.51 -12.10 -8.47
N THR A 426 21.66 -13.38 -8.18
CA THR A 426 21.78 -13.94 -6.82
C THR A 426 23.21 -14.44 -6.59
N PRO A 427 23.60 -14.79 -5.35
CA PRO A 427 24.91 -15.42 -5.09
C PRO A 427 25.22 -16.62 -6.00
N HIS A 428 24.18 -17.43 -6.29
CA HIS A 428 24.24 -18.55 -7.22
C HIS A 428 23.41 -18.25 -8.48
N ILE A 429 24.01 -17.52 -9.43
CA ILE A 429 23.33 -17.14 -10.68
C ILE A 429 23.00 -18.40 -11.50
N LYS A 430 21.71 -18.60 -11.81
CA LYS A 430 21.25 -19.67 -12.71
C LYS A 430 21.16 -19.13 -14.14
N GLN A 431 21.86 -19.77 -15.08
CA GLN A 431 21.90 -19.34 -16.49
C GLN A 431 20.51 -19.06 -17.07
N LYS A 432 19.58 -20.00 -16.89
CA LYS A 432 18.19 -19.85 -17.37
C LYS A 432 17.53 -18.58 -16.84
N THR A 433 17.67 -18.28 -15.55
CA THR A 433 17.01 -17.13 -14.91
C THR A 433 17.64 -15.82 -15.36
N ILE A 434 18.96 -15.73 -15.41
CA ILE A 434 19.64 -14.51 -15.84
C ILE A 434 19.41 -14.24 -17.32
N THR A 435 19.46 -15.26 -18.21
CA THR A 435 19.15 -15.09 -19.64
C THR A 435 17.73 -14.55 -19.83
N GLN A 436 16.74 -15.10 -19.12
CA GLN A 436 15.36 -14.60 -19.18
C GLN A 436 15.24 -13.14 -18.72
N ALA A 437 15.92 -12.76 -17.63
CA ALA A 437 15.90 -11.40 -17.13
C ALA A 437 16.60 -10.43 -18.10
N LEU A 438 17.77 -10.82 -18.63
CA LEU A 438 18.51 -10.07 -19.64
C LEU A 438 17.64 -9.83 -20.87
N SER A 439 17.04 -10.86 -21.45
CA SER A 439 16.16 -10.73 -22.63
C SER A 439 15.01 -9.75 -22.39
N LYS A 440 14.38 -9.77 -21.21
CA LYS A 440 13.27 -8.85 -20.88
C LYS A 440 13.76 -7.42 -20.75
N ILE A 441 14.87 -7.22 -20.05
CA ILE A 441 15.45 -5.90 -19.82
C ILE A 441 15.96 -5.29 -21.13
N THR A 442 16.70 -6.05 -21.94
CA THR A 442 17.23 -5.56 -23.22
C THR A 442 16.13 -5.34 -24.25
N ALA A 443 15.09 -6.17 -24.29
CA ALA A 443 13.94 -5.93 -25.17
C ALA A 443 13.18 -4.64 -24.79
N PHE A 444 12.88 -4.45 -23.50
CA PHE A 444 12.17 -3.26 -23.04
C PHE A 444 13.01 -2.00 -23.16
N TRP A 445 14.21 -1.98 -22.57
CA TRP A 445 15.04 -0.78 -22.56
C TRP A 445 15.69 -0.52 -23.90
N GLY A 446 16.07 -1.55 -24.66
CA GLY A 446 16.60 -1.40 -26.01
C GLY A 446 15.61 -0.70 -26.94
N THR A 447 14.33 -1.07 -26.89
CA THR A 447 13.30 -0.35 -27.66
C THR A 447 13.09 1.08 -27.16
N LYS A 448 13.16 1.32 -25.83
CA LYS A 448 13.04 2.67 -25.26
C LYS A 448 14.18 3.62 -25.63
N VAL A 449 15.39 3.10 -25.80
CA VAL A 449 16.55 3.89 -26.26
C VAL A 449 16.67 3.95 -27.79
N GLY A 450 15.68 3.43 -28.52
CA GLY A 450 15.60 3.54 -29.99
C GLY A 450 16.39 2.49 -30.77
N LEU A 451 16.82 1.39 -30.14
CA LEU A 451 17.54 0.32 -30.84
C LEU A 451 16.60 -0.58 -31.65
N THR A 452 17.08 -1.01 -32.82
CA THR A 452 16.50 -2.12 -33.57
C THR A 452 17.02 -3.44 -33.00
N LEU A 453 16.15 -4.16 -32.28
CA LEU A 453 16.56 -5.33 -31.48
C LEU A 453 17.22 -6.46 -32.29
N ASN A 454 16.94 -6.59 -33.59
CA ASN A 454 17.51 -7.65 -34.43
C ASN A 454 19.04 -7.56 -34.56
N ASN A 455 19.60 -6.35 -34.50
CA ASN A 455 21.03 -6.09 -34.68
C ASN A 455 21.65 -5.37 -33.47
N ALA A 456 20.94 -5.33 -32.34
CA ALA A 456 21.40 -4.61 -31.16
C ALA A 456 22.47 -5.43 -30.42
N TYR A 457 23.62 -4.78 -30.16
CA TYR A 457 24.69 -5.36 -29.37
C TYR A 457 24.62 -4.85 -27.94
N PHE A 458 24.54 -5.78 -27.00
CA PHE A 458 24.60 -5.52 -25.57
C PHE A 458 25.85 -6.18 -24.98
N ARG A 459 26.53 -5.50 -24.06
CA ARG A 459 27.58 -6.11 -23.24
C ARG A 459 27.18 -6.12 -21.78
N ILE A 460 27.57 -7.17 -21.08
CA ILE A 460 27.30 -7.33 -19.66
C ILE A 460 28.53 -6.84 -18.91
N LEU A 461 28.30 -6.03 -17.88
CA LEU A 461 29.32 -5.57 -16.97
C LEU A 461 29.15 -6.27 -15.63
N SER A 462 30.25 -6.52 -14.93
CA SER A 462 30.30 -7.00 -13.55
C SER A 462 31.10 -6.02 -12.70
N LYS A 463 30.62 -5.75 -11.49
CA LYS A 463 31.33 -4.97 -10.46
C LYS A 463 31.40 -5.77 -9.17
N PRO A 464 32.58 -5.95 -8.56
CA PRO A 464 32.69 -6.60 -7.26
C PRO A 464 32.05 -5.73 -6.18
N ILE A 465 31.40 -6.37 -5.21
CA ILE A 465 30.84 -5.75 -4.00
C ILE A 465 31.11 -6.62 -2.78
N ARG A 466 30.92 -6.06 -1.58
CA ARG A 466 31.05 -6.75 -0.31
C ARG A 466 29.71 -6.78 0.43
N SER A 467 29.41 -7.92 1.04
CA SER A 467 28.23 -8.15 1.86
C SER A 467 28.60 -8.85 3.19
N PRO A 468 29.36 -8.19 4.08
CA PRO A 468 29.87 -8.80 5.31
C PRO A 468 28.76 -9.04 6.34
N SER A 469 28.96 -10.02 7.24
CA SER A 469 28.08 -10.25 8.39
C SER A 469 28.38 -9.34 9.60
N GLN A 470 29.51 -8.62 9.56
CA GLN A 470 29.97 -7.66 10.55
C GLN A 470 29.93 -6.24 9.98
N TRP A 471 29.77 -5.27 10.86
CA TRP A 471 29.68 -3.87 10.46
C TRP A 471 31.04 -3.40 9.93
N GLN A 472 31.01 -2.56 8.89
CA GLN A 472 32.20 -1.95 8.30
C GLN A 472 31.93 -0.47 8.04
N PHE A 473 32.85 0.38 8.48
CA PHE A 473 32.78 1.80 8.19
C PHE A 473 32.85 2.03 6.68
N ASN A 474 31.96 2.86 6.15
CA ASN A 474 31.91 3.29 4.77
C ASN A 474 31.59 2.21 3.70
N LEU A 475 31.04 1.06 4.11
CA LEU A 475 30.71 -0.05 3.19
C LEU A 475 29.87 0.38 1.98
N ARG A 476 28.90 1.29 2.19
CA ARG A 476 28.04 1.79 1.11
C ARG A 476 28.87 2.40 -0.01
N ASP A 477 29.72 3.37 0.32
CA ASP A 477 30.43 4.15 -0.68
C ASP A 477 31.51 3.30 -1.37
N GLU A 478 32.14 2.38 -0.64
CA GLU A 478 33.04 1.40 -1.22
C GLU A 478 32.34 0.49 -2.24
N ASN A 479 31.13 0.01 -1.94
CA ASN A 479 30.33 -0.77 -2.88
C ASN A 479 29.84 0.04 -4.09
N LEU A 480 29.64 1.36 -3.95
CA LEU A 480 29.22 2.23 -5.05
C LEU A 480 30.37 2.56 -6.00
N ASN A 481 31.58 2.74 -5.49
CA ASN A 481 32.74 3.23 -6.24
C ASN A 481 33.63 2.14 -6.86
N GLY A 482 33.27 0.86 -6.73
CA GLY A 482 34.02 -0.24 -7.36
C GLY A 482 34.08 -0.15 -8.90
N PRO A 483 35.13 -0.70 -9.54
CA PRO A 483 35.28 -0.68 -10.99
C PRO A 483 34.34 -1.67 -11.69
N TRP A 484 33.93 -1.34 -12.91
CA TRP A 484 33.20 -2.25 -13.80
C TRP A 484 34.14 -2.96 -14.77
N GLN A 485 33.87 -4.24 -15.02
CA GLN A 485 34.59 -5.06 -15.99
C GLN A 485 33.59 -5.74 -16.93
N THR A 486 33.91 -5.87 -18.21
CA THR A 486 33.08 -6.63 -19.16
C THR A 486 33.31 -8.12 -18.95
N ILE A 487 32.23 -8.91 -18.97
CA ILE A 487 32.27 -10.38 -18.76
C ILE A 487 31.60 -11.17 -19.88
#